data_AF-A0A3M1BBS8-F1
#
_entry.id   AF-A0A3M1BBS8-F1
#
_cell.length_a   1.000
_cell.length_b   1.000
_cell.length_c   1.000
_cell.angle_alpha   90.00
_cell.angle_beta   90.00
_cell.angle_gamma   90.00
#
_symmetry.space_group_name_H-M   'P 1'
#
loop_
_entity.id
_entity.type
_entity.pdbx_description
1 polymer ?
#
loop_
_entity_poly.entity_id
_entity_poly.type
_entity_poly.pdbx_seq_one_letter_code
_entity_poly.pdbx_strand_id
1 'polypeptide(L)'
;MSNESTKKEGLRKAALRYHEFPRPGKIEVVPTKSTVTQEDLSLAYTPGVAQPCLEIAKDPALARKYTNKGNLVAVLSNGTAVLGLGNIGALAGKPVMEGKGVLFKRFADIDVFDIEVDSEDPEEVIRSARNIAPTFGGINLEDIKAPECFYIEETLKKELDIPVFHDDQHGTAIISGAALLNAVELAGKKMEEVKLVMSGAGAAGIACANFYISLGVRLENILMVDSKGVLWEGRGDEHGNVYKEKFFRKTPARTLADALRGADVFCGVSKADLLTPDDIRLMADKPIIFAMANPDPEISYDLAKASRPDAIVATGRSDYPNQVNNVLGFPFIFRGALDVEASCINEEMKLAAAKALAALAKEEVPDSVKRVYDEMNLAFGPDYIIPKPFDYRVLVWASSAVAEAAIKSGVARKHIDIEAYKESLREKVDWSREFMRNIYIMSRRDPKRIVFPEGEHPKIIWAATEIVQEGYAKPVLLAKSKAELLKRFEELHHDPKGIEIVEPKNWP
;
A
#
# COMPACT_ATOMS: atom_id res chain seq x y z
N MET A 1 -10.79 -3.28 33.76
CA MET A 1 -9.98 -3.29 32.53
C MET A 1 -10.49 -2.15 31.66
N SER A 2 -9.62 -1.24 31.22
CA SER A 2 -10.00 -0.02 30.51
C SER A 2 -10.60 -0.35 29.13
N ASN A 3 -11.50 0.50 28.64
CA ASN A 3 -12.22 0.36 27.36
C ASN A 3 -11.27 0.12 26.16
N GLU A 4 -10.04 0.61 26.26
CA GLU A 4 -8.99 0.50 25.25
C GLU A 4 -8.34 -0.90 25.19
N SER A 5 -8.16 -1.58 26.33
CA SER A 5 -7.60 -2.94 26.34
C SER A 5 -8.58 -3.93 25.71
N THR A 6 -9.88 -3.74 25.93
CA THR A 6 -10.95 -4.55 25.34
C THR A 6 -11.03 -4.33 23.82
N LYS A 7 -10.86 -3.10 23.34
CA LYS A 7 -10.84 -2.77 21.90
C LYS A 7 -9.64 -3.39 21.18
N LYS A 8 -8.44 -3.34 21.79
CA LYS A 8 -7.22 -3.99 21.25
C LYS A 8 -7.36 -5.52 21.17
N GLU A 9 -7.93 -6.15 22.20
CA GLU A 9 -8.17 -7.60 22.20
C GLU A 9 -9.22 -8.02 21.16
N GLY A 10 -10.28 -7.21 20.96
CA GLY A 10 -11.26 -7.42 19.90
C GLY A 10 -10.63 -7.38 18.50
N LEU A 11 -9.78 -6.38 18.24
CA LEU A 11 -9.06 -6.25 16.96
C LEU A 11 -8.14 -7.44 16.72
N ARG A 12 -7.38 -7.88 17.74
CA ARG A 12 -6.51 -9.06 17.65
C ARG A 12 -7.27 -10.30 17.23
N LYS A 13 -8.39 -10.60 17.90
CA LYS A 13 -9.23 -11.77 17.57
C LYS A 13 -9.81 -11.67 16.16
N ALA A 14 -10.29 -10.51 15.75
CA ALA A 14 -10.81 -10.28 14.41
C ALA A 14 -9.73 -10.49 13.34
N ALA A 15 -8.52 -9.96 13.55
CA ALA A 15 -7.40 -10.12 12.61
C ALA A 15 -6.98 -11.59 12.46
N LEU A 16 -6.86 -12.35 13.57
CA LEU A 16 -6.51 -13.77 13.51
C LEU A 16 -7.60 -14.58 12.79
N ARG A 17 -8.87 -14.33 13.12
CA ARG A 17 -10.00 -15.00 12.48
C ARG A 17 -10.05 -14.72 10.98
N TYR A 18 -9.77 -13.49 10.57
CA TYR A 18 -9.71 -13.09 9.15
C TYR A 18 -8.65 -13.88 8.36
N HIS A 19 -7.53 -14.25 8.97
CA HIS A 19 -6.48 -15.03 8.32
C HIS A 19 -6.71 -16.54 8.37
N GLU A 20 -7.58 -17.03 9.27
CA GLU A 20 -7.85 -18.46 9.46
C GLU A 20 -9.08 -18.93 8.67
N PHE A 21 -10.13 -18.12 8.61
CA PHE A 21 -11.44 -18.52 8.10
C PHE A 21 -11.86 -17.75 6.84
N PRO A 22 -12.61 -18.40 5.93
CA PRO A 22 -13.00 -19.81 5.95
C PRO A 22 -11.92 -20.77 5.44
N ARG A 23 -10.81 -20.23 4.94
CA ARG A 23 -9.64 -20.95 4.47
C ARG A 23 -8.42 -20.13 4.91
N PRO A 24 -7.36 -20.77 5.44
CA PRO A 24 -6.16 -20.05 5.85
C PRO A 24 -5.49 -19.29 4.69
N GLY A 25 -4.95 -18.11 5.01
CA GLY A 25 -4.28 -17.23 4.05
C GLY A 25 -5.24 -16.30 3.31
N LYS A 26 -4.67 -15.37 2.53
CA LYS A 26 -5.44 -14.30 1.85
C LYS A 26 -5.45 -14.39 0.32
N ILE A 27 -4.70 -15.33 -0.24
CA ILE A 27 -4.52 -15.47 -1.69
C ILE A 27 -4.72 -16.92 -2.13
N GLU A 28 -5.11 -17.10 -3.39
CA GLU A 28 -5.20 -18.41 -4.03
C GLU A 28 -4.85 -18.30 -5.52
N VAL A 29 -4.50 -19.44 -6.13
CA VAL A 29 -4.24 -19.54 -7.57
C VAL A 29 -5.47 -20.11 -8.26
N VAL A 30 -6.01 -19.34 -9.21
CA VAL A 30 -7.22 -19.72 -9.96
C VAL A 30 -6.91 -19.78 -11.46
N PRO A 31 -7.30 -20.85 -12.17
CA PRO A 31 -7.17 -20.92 -13.62
C PRO A 31 -7.95 -19.79 -14.32
N THR A 32 -7.33 -19.14 -15.30
CA THR A 32 -7.95 -18.04 -16.08
C THR A 32 -8.63 -18.50 -17.37
N LYS A 33 -8.48 -19.79 -17.72
CA LYS A 33 -9.04 -20.42 -18.91
C LYS A 33 -9.92 -21.61 -18.49
N SER A 34 -10.89 -21.94 -19.34
CA SER A 34 -11.74 -23.13 -19.14
C SER A 34 -10.87 -24.39 -19.07
N THR A 35 -11.25 -25.32 -18.21
CA THR A 35 -10.61 -26.64 -18.03
C THR A 35 -11.64 -27.75 -17.88
N VAL A 36 -12.81 -27.58 -18.50
CA VAL A 36 -13.98 -28.46 -18.29
C VAL A 36 -14.11 -29.55 -19.34
N THR A 37 -13.45 -29.42 -20.49
CA THR A 37 -13.50 -30.40 -21.59
C THR A 37 -12.15 -31.05 -21.85
N GLN A 38 -12.14 -32.16 -22.60
CA GLN A 38 -10.91 -32.78 -23.08
C GLN A 38 -10.12 -31.84 -24.01
N GLU A 39 -10.83 -31.06 -24.84
CA GLU A 39 -10.20 -30.05 -25.70
C GLU A 39 -9.51 -28.98 -24.86
N ASP A 40 -10.18 -28.45 -23.84
CA ASP A 40 -9.60 -27.49 -22.90
C ASP A 40 -8.31 -28.01 -22.26
N LEU A 41 -8.33 -29.26 -21.76
CA LEU A 41 -7.14 -29.88 -21.17
C LEU A 41 -6.02 -30.10 -22.19
N SER A 42 -6.36 -30.43 -23.44
CA SER A 42 -5.38 -30.62 -24.51
C SER A 42 -4.69 -29.31 -24.92
N LEU A 43 -5.34 -28.16 -24.71
CA LEU A 43 -4.79 -26.83 -24.95
C LEU A 43 -4.03 -26.29 -23.73
N ALA A 44 -4.60 -26.46 -22.53
CA ALA A 44 -3.99 -26.02 -21.27
C ALA A 44 -2.73 -26.83 -20.92
N TYR A 45 -2.65 -28.08 -21.38
CA TYR A 45 -1.52 -28.97 -21.14
C TYR A 45 -1.14 -29.71 -22.42
N THR A 46 -0.74 -30.98 -22.32
CA THR A 46 -0.28 -31.76 -23.47
C THR A 46 -1.44 -32.18 -24.37
N PRO A 47 -1.25 -32.13 -25.71
CA PRO A 47 -0.03 -31.72 -26.42
C PRO A 47 0.06 -30.22 -26.73
N GLY A 48 -1.00 -29.43 -26.56
CA GLY A 48 -1.10 -28.05 -27.03
C GLY A 48 -0.10 -27.08 -26.42
N VAL A 49 0.21 -27.23 -25.13
CA VAL A 49 1.17 -26.39 -24.39
C VAL A 49 2.58 -26.39 -25.00
N ALA A 50 2.94 -27.41 -25.80
CA ALA A 50 4.23 -27.44 -26.48
C ALA A 50 4.40 -26.26 -27.46
N GLN A 51 3.31 -25.79 -28.09
CA GLN A 51 3.38 -24.72 -29.09
C GLN A 51 3.86 -23.39 -28.51
N PRO A 52 3.26 -22.81 -27.45
CA PRO A 52 3.79 -21.59 -26.84
C PRO A 52 5.21 -21.77 -26.29
N CYS A 53 5.59 -22.94 -25.77
CA CYS A 53 6.97 -23.20 -25.34
C CYS A 53 7.97 -23.09 -26.49
N LEU A 54 7.66 -23.68 -27.66
CA LEU A 54 8.52 -23.60 -28.84
C LEU A 54 8.62 -22.17 -29.40
N GLU A 55 7.53 -21.40 -29.34
CA GLU A 55 7.55 -19.99 -29.75
C GLU A 55 8.40 -19.14 -28.80
N ILE A 56 8.29 -19.34 -27.47
CA ILE A 56 9.13 -18.64 -26.48
C ILE A 56 10.61 -19.04 -26.61
N ALA A 57 10.91 -20.30 -26.95
CA ALA A 57 12.27 -20.73 -27.18
C ALA A 57 12.92 -20.05 -28.40
N LYS A 58 12.11 -19.65 -29.41
CA LYS A 58 12.58 -18.86 -30.57
C LYS A 58 12.72 -17.38 -30.22
N ASP A 59 11.75 -16.82 -29.49
CA ASP A 59 11.72 -15.43 -29.06
C ASP A 59 11.28 -15.32 -27.59
N PRO A 60 12.22 -15.12 -26.65
CA PRO A 60 11.92 -14.99 -25.23
C PRO A 60 10.94 -13.85 -24.89
N ALA A 61 10.82 -12.82 -25.73
CA ALA A 61 9.88 -11.71 -25.48
C ALA A 61 8.42 -12.19 -25.51
N LEU A 62 8.12 -13.25 -26.27
CA LEU A 62 6.78 -13.85 -26.35
C LEU A 62 6.30 -14.45 -25.01
N ALA A 63 7.18 -14.61 -24.02
CA ALA A 63 6.76 -15.03 -22.68
C ALA A 63 5.73 -14.06 -22.08
N ARG A 64 5.81 -12.75 -22.35
CA ARG A 64 4.82 -11.76 -21.89
C ARG A 64 3.45 -11.91 -22.57
N LYS A 65 3.43 -12.50 -23.77
CA LYS A 65 2.22 -12.71 -24.58
C LYS A 65 1.52 -14.02 -24.25
N TYR A 66 2.28 -15.11 -24.10
CA TYR A 66 1.74 -16.46 -23.95
C TYR A 66 1.71 -16.98 -22.50
N THR A 67 2.20 -16.20 -21.54
CA THR A 67 2.14 -16.53 -20.11
C THR A 67 1.60 -15.35 -19.30
N ASN A 68 1.38 -15.53 -18.01
CA ASN A 68 1.00 -14.45 -17.10
C ASN A 68 2.18 -13.54 -16.70
N LYS A 69 3.42 -13.78 -17.19
CA LYS A 69 4.62 -12.97 -16.87
C LYS A 69 4.38 -11.47 -17.00
N GLY A 70 3.64 -11.03 -18.03
CA GLY A 70 3.37 -9.60 -18.26
C GLY A 70 2.51 -8.91 -17.17
N ASN A 71 1.83 -9.68 -16.32
CA ASN A 71 0.96 -9.16 -15.25
C ASN A 71 1.35 -9.64 -13.84
N LEU A 72 2.41 -10.45 -13.73
CA LEU A 72 2.77 -11.14 -12.49
C LEU A 72 3.94 -10.44 -11.79
N VAL A 73 3.78 -10.09 -10.51
CA VAL A 73 4.81 -9.48 -9.67
C VAL A 73 5.21 -10.42 -8.54
N ALA A 74 6.51 -10.52 -8.24
CA ALA A 74 6.99 -11.14 -7.02
C ALA A 74 6.97 -10.11 -5.88
N VAL A 75 6.29 -10.40 -4.78
CA VAL A 75 6.52 -9.68 -3.51
C VAL A 75 7.57 -10.47 -2.75
N LEU A 76 8.81 -9.98 -2.75
CA LEU A 76 9.97 -10.70 -2.22
C LEU A 76 10.45 -10.05 -0.92
N SER A 77 10.57 -10.87 0.12
CA SER A 77 11.05 -10.45 1.43
C SER A 77 11.88 -11.55 2.10
N ASN A 78 12.79 -11.15 2.99
CA ASN A 78 13.44 -12.07 3.94
C ASN A 78 12.95 -11.89 5.39
N GLY A 79 11.95 -11.03 5.62
CA GLY A 79 11.33 -10.81 6.92
C GLY A 79 12.24 -10.15 7.97
N THR A 80 13.29 -9.45 7.54
CA THR A 80 14.28 -8.83 8.44
C THR A 80 13.85 -7.45 8.97
N ALA A 81 12.81 -6.84 8.41
CA ALA A 81 12.28 -5.55 8.84
C ALA A 81 10.75 -5.47 8.71
N VAL A 82 10.02 -6.47 9.22
CA VAL A 82 8.56 -6.55 9.06
C VAL A 82 7.86 -5.47 9.87
N LEU A 83 7.30 -4.46 9.20
CA LEU A 83 6.59 -3.34 9.82
C LEU A 83 7.45 -2.69 10.95
N GLY A 84 6.83 -2.37 12.09
CA GLY A 84 7.52 -1.96 13.32
C GLY A 84 7.99 -3.12 14.20
N LEU A 85 7.90 -4.38 13.74
CA LEU A 85 8.23 -5.57 14.52
C LEU A 85 9.71 -5.97 14.38
N GLY A 86 10.39 -5.47 13.34
CA GLY A 86 11.80 -5.76 13.07
C GLY A 86 12.00 -7.14 12.45
N ASN A 87 13.12 -7.77 12.78
CA ASN A 87 13.46 -9.09 12.25
C ASN A 87 12.68 -10.18 13.00
N ILE A 88 11.63 -10.69 12.36
CA ILE A 88 10.81 -11.80 12.86
C ILE A 88 10.90 -13.05 11.96
N GLY A 89 11.75 -12.99 10.93
CA GLY A 89 11.99 -14.08 9.98
C GLY A 89 10.96 -14.17 8.85
N ALA A 90 11.35 -14.82 7.77
CA ALA A 90 10.61 -14.87 6.51
C ALA A 90 9.18 -15.44 6.69
N LEU A 91 9.03 -16.55 7.43
CA LEU A 91 7.71 -17.16 7.69
C LEU A 91 6.75 -16.26 8.46
N ALA A 92 7.25 -15.52 9.46
CA ALA A 92 6.40 -14.62 10.23
C ALA A 92 6.02 -13.35 9.44
N GLY A 93 6.83 -12.98 8.43
CA GLY A 93 6.54 -11.92 7.48
C GLY A 93 5.50 -12.29 6.42
N LYS A 94 5.30 -13.58 6.14
CA LYS A 94 4.37 -14.08 5.09
C LYS A 94 2.99 -13.43 5.10
N PRO A 95 2.28 -13.27 6.24
CA PRO A 95 0.99 -12.61 6.22
C PRO A 95 1.07 -11.17 5.66
N VAL A 96 2.13 -10.42 5.90
CA VAL A 96 2.29 -9.08 5.31
C VAL A 96 2.43 -9.17 3.79
N MET A 97 3.22 -10.13 3.30
CA MET A 97 3.45 -10.35 1.86
C MET A 97 2.18 -10.77 1.12
N GLU A 98 1.39 -11.71 1.66
CA GLU A 98 0.06 -12.03 1.13
C GLU A 98 -0.85 -10.79 1.10
N GLY A 99 -0.74 -9.93 2.12
CA GLY A 99 -1.46 -8.67 2.20
C GLY A 99 -1.11 -7.73 1.03
N LYS A 100 0.17 -7.61 0.69
CA LYS A 100 0.62 -6.85 -0.49
C LYS A 100 0.03 -7.43 -1.77
N GLY A 101 -0.02 -8.76 -1.90
CA GLY A 101 -0.69 -9.43 -3.01
C GLY A 101 -2.15 -9.04 -3.18
N VAL A 102 -2.91 -9.00 -2.07
CA VAL A 102 -4.30 -8.54 -2.06
C VAL A 102 -4.42 -7.09 -2.57
N LEU A 103 -3.51 -6.20 -2.14
CA LEU A 103 -3.53 -4.79 -2.53
C LEU A 103 -3.18 -4.61 -4.01
N PHE A 104 -2.14 -5.28 -4.52
CA PHE A 104 -1.81 -5.30 -5.95
C PHE A 104 -3.00 -5.74 -6.80
N LYS A 105 -3.64 -6.85 -6.42
CA LYS A 105 -4.77 -7.38 -7.17
C LYS A 105 -5.99 -6.45 -7.09
N ARG A 106 -6.33 -5.96 -5.90
CA ARG A 106 -7.54 -5.17 -5.67
C ARG A 106 -7.49 -3.80 -6.35
N PHE A 107 -6.35 -3.13 -6.29
CA PHE A 107 -6.23 -1.74 -6.74
C PHE A 107 -5.73 -1.59 -8.17
N ALA A 108 -4.97 -2.57 -8.68
CA ALA A 108 -4.32 -2.46 -9.98
C ALA A 108 -4.48 -3.71 -10.88
N ASP A 109 -5.25 -4.71 -10.45
CA ASP A 109 -5.44 -5.99 -11.17
C ASP A 109 -4.10 -6.66 -11.54
N ILE A 110 -3.13 -6.60 -10.62
CA ILE A 110 -1.82 -7.24 -10.76
C ILE A 110 -1.84 -8.56 -10.00
N ASP A 111 -1.39 -9.62 -10.66
CA ASP A 111 -1.26 -10.94 -10.04
C ASP A 111 0.06 -11.00 -9.27
N VAL A 112 0.05 -11.67 -8.11
CA VAL A 112 1.21 -11.71 -7.21
C VAL A 112 1.48 -13.13 -6.74
N PHE A 113 2.77 -13.47 -6.68
CA PHE A 113 3.25 -14.48 -5.74
C PHE A 113 4.13 -13.79 -4.69
N ASP A 114 3.86 -14.10 -3.44
CA ASP A 114 4.73 -13.78 -2.32
C ASP A 114 5.87 -14.81 -2.23
N ILE A 115 7.09 -14.31 -2.01
CA ILE A 115 8.33 -15.08 -2.01
C ILE A 115 9.09 -14.76 -0.73
N GLU A 116 8.98 -15.65 0.25
CA GLU A 116 9.70 -15.59 1.52
C GLU A 116 11.07 -16.28 1.40
N VAL A 117 12.15 -15.49 1.37
CA VAL A 117 13.53 -15.99 1.33
C VAL A 117 14.07 -16.14 2.74
N ASP A 118 14.28 -17.37 3.20
CA ASP A 118 14.82 -17.65 4.54
C ASP A 118 16.35 -17.51 4.59
N SER A 119 16.85 -16.30 4.32
CA SER A 119 18.27 -15.95 4.45
C SER A 119 18.47 -14.48 4.77
N GLU A 120 19.35 -14.21 5.73
CA GLU A 120 19.81 -12.86 6.06
C GLU A 120 21.01 -12.41 5.22
N ASP A 121 21.63 -13.31 4.45
CA ASP A 121 22.74 -12.95 3.56
C ASP A 121 22.19 -12.24 2.31
N PRO A 122 22.54 -10.95 2.08
CA PRO A 122 22.05 -10.21 0.92
C PRO A 122 22.42 -10.87 -0.42
N GLU A 123 23.55 -11.58 -0.52
CA GLU A 123 23.94 -12.29 -1.74
C GLU A 123 22.99 -13.44 -2.06
N GLU A 124 22.51 -14.15 -1.03
CA GLU A 124 21.54 -15.23 -1.22
C GLU A 124 20.16 -14.69 -1.62
N VAL A 125 19.76 -13.54 -1.07
CA VAL A 125 18.53 -12.85 -1.47
C VAL A 125 18.62 -12.41 -2.93
N ILE A 126 19.73 -11.78 -3.34
CA ILE A 126 19.99 -11.37 -4.73
C ILE A 126 19.95 -12.59 -5.66
N ARG A 127 20.67 -13.66 -5.30
CA ARG A 127 20.73 -14.91 -6.09
C ARG A 127 19.34 -15.53 -6.24
N SER A 128 18.54 -15.54 -5.17
CA SER A 128 17.18 -16.07 -5.18
C SER A 128 16.29 -15.27 -6.13
N ALA A 129 16.29 -13.94 -6.01
CA ALA A 129 15.54 -13.04 -6.88
C ALA A 129 15.95 -13.21 -8.36
N ARG A 130 17.25 -13.31 -8.64
CA ARG A 130 17.79 -13.52 -9.99
C ARG A 130 17.30 -14.82 -10.61
N ASN A 131 17.35 -15.92 -9.85
CA ASN A 131 16.96 -17.24 -10.34
C ASN A 131 15.47 -17.36 -10.67
N ILE A 132 14.60 -16.62 -9.96
CA ILE A 132 13.16 -16.65 -10.18
C ILE A 132 12.64 -15.57 -11.14
N ALA A 133 13.47 -14.57 -11.47
CA ALA A 133 13.10 -13.46 -12.36
C ALA A 133 12.46 -13.87 -13.71
N PRO A 134 12.80 -15.02 -14.35
CA PRO A 134 12.11 -15.47 -15.56
C PRO A 134 10.59 -15.62 -15.40
N THR A 135 10.08 -15.91 -14.19
CA THR A 135 8.64 -16.04 -13.90
C THR A 135 7.91 -14.70 -13.91
N PHE A 136 8.57 -13.62 -13.48
CA PHE A 136 7.91 -12.37 -13.09
C PHE A 136 8.07 -11.24 -14.12
N GLY A 137 7.07 -10.38 -14.22
CA GLY A 137 7.11 -9.12 -14.95
C GLY A 137 7.78 -8.00 -14.17
N GLY A 138 7.85 -8.12 -12.84
CA GLY A 138 8.56 -7.22 -11.93
C GLY A 138 8.72 -7.81 -10.53
N ILE A 139 9.60 -7.23 -9.72
CA ILE A 139 9.88 -7.63 -8.33
C ILE A 139 9.67 -6.44 -7.40
N ASN A 140 8.77 -6.60 -6.45
CA ASN A 140 8.55 -5.70 -5.34
C ASN A 140 9.32 -6.23 -4.11
N LEU A 141 10.38 -5.53 -3.70
CA LEU A 141 11.12 -5.84 -2.48
C LEU A 141 10.39 -5.23 -1.27
N GLU A 142 10.28 -6.00 -0.20
CA GLU A 142 9.46 -5.64 0.97
C GLU A 142 10.12 -6.08 2.28
N ASP A 143 10.04 -5.25 3.33
CA ASP A 143 10.41 -5.60 4.71
C ASP A 143 11.85 -6.16 4.85
N ILE A 144 12.81 -5.56 4.14
CA ILE A 144 14.25 -5.89 4.20
C ILE A 144 15.00 -4.80 4.97
N LYS A 145 15.82 -5.20 5.95
CA LYS A 145 16.55 -4.24 6.80
C LYS A 145 17.58 -3.41 6.03
N ALA A 146 17.86 -2.21 6.54
CA ALA A 146 18.99 -1.39 6.10
C ALA A 146 20.27 -1.74 6.87
N PRO A 147 21.45 -1.63 6.25
CA PRO A 147 21.72 -1.10 4.91
C PRO A 147 21.56 -2.11 3.74
N GLU A 148 21.33 -3.39 4.03
CA GLU A 148 21.33 -4.48 3.03
C GLU A 148 20.28 -4.27 1.93
N CYS A 149 19.10 -3.76 2.28
CA CYS A 149 18.05 -3.45 1.31
C CYS A 149 18.50 -2.52 0.16
N PHE A 150 19.39 -1.56 0.42
CA PHE A 150 19.93 -0.68 -0.62
C PHE A 150 20.83 -1.46 -1.57
N TYR A 151 21.74 -2.26 -1.02
CA TYR A 151 22.66 -3.07 -1.80
C TYR A 151 21.92 -4.10 -2.67
N ILE A 152 20.93 -4.78 -2.09
CA ILE A 152 20.07 -5.75 -2.80
C ILE A 152 19.34 -5.06 -3.94
N GLU A 153 18.66 -3.93 -3.68
CA GLU A 153 17.92 -3.22 -4.72
C GLU A 153 18.83 -2.70 -5.83
N GLU A 154 19.94 -2.03 -5.49
CA GLU A 154 20.88 -1.48 -6.46
C GLU A 154 21.49 -2.57 -7.35
N THR A 155 21.78 -3.74 -6.79
CA THR A 155 22.33 -4.88 -7.53
C THR A 155 21.28 -5.47 -8.46
N LEU A 156 20.07 -5.76 -7.96
CA LEU A 156 19.00 -6.33 -8.76
C LEU A 156 18.56 -5.39 -9.90
N LYS A 157 18.51 -4.07 -9.66
CA LYS A 157 18.21 -3.08 -10.71
C LYS A 157 19.27 -3.02 -11.82
N LYS A 158 20.53 -3.36 -11.53
CA LYS A 158 21.61 -3.39 -12.53
C LYS A 158 21.61 -4.69 -13.33
N GLU A 159 21.24 -5.80 -12.69
CA GLU A 159 21.35 -7.14 -13.27
C GLU A 159 20.09 -7.62 -13.98
N LEU A 160 18.91 -7.17 -13.55
CA LEU A 160 17.63 -7.65 -14.06
C LEU A 160 17.06 -6.73 -15.15
N ASP A 161 16.46 -7.36 -16.16
CA ASP A 161 15.75 -6.71 -17.26
C ASP A 161 14.23 -6.60 -16.96
N ILE A 162 13.86 -6.46 -15.68
CA ILE A 162 12.49 -6.24 -15.21
C ILE A 162 12.48 -5.20 -14.09
N PRO A 163 11.37 -4.47 -13.88
CA PRO A 163 11.28 -3.49 -12.80
C PRO A 163 11.50 -4.13 -11.43
N VAL A 164 12.47 -3.59 -10.69
CA VAL A 164 12.70 -3.86 -9.28
C VAL A 164 12.42 -2.59 -8.49
N PHE A 165 11.60 -2.70 -7.45
CA PHE A 165 11.16 -1.57 -6.63
C PHE A 165 11.05 -2.00 -5.17
N HIS A 166 11.72 -1.28 -4.27
CA HIS A 166 11.53 -1.48 -2.85
C HIS A 166 10.45 -0.54 -2.29
N ASP A 167 9.33 -1.10 -1.79
CA ASP A 167 8.17 -0.29 -1.39
C ASP A 167 8.44 0.54 -0.12
N ASP A 168 9.07 -0.04 0.90
CA ASP A 168 9.38 0.72 2.14
C ASP A 168 10.29 1.94 1.90
N GLN A 169 11.15 1.85 0.89
CA GLN A 169 12.00 2.95 0.46
C GLN A 169 11.22 3.94 -0.41
N HIS A 170 10.85 3.50 -1.62
CA HIS A 170 10.37 4.41 -2.67
C HIS A 170 8.87 4.66 -2.59
N GLY A 171 8.07 3.68 -2.12
CA GLY A 171 6.64 3.87 -1.89
C GLY A 171 6.40 4.98 -0.87
N THR A 172 7.03 4.87 0.30
CA THR A 172 6.96 5.92 1.34
C THR A 172 7.43 7.27 0.80
N ALA A 173 8.55 7.31 0.06
CA ALA A 173 9.11 8.54 -0.49
C ALA A 173 8.20 9.22 -1.51
N ILE A 174 7.57 8.47 -2.42
CA ILE A 174 6.71 9.01 -3.47
C ILE A 174 5.42 9.58 -2.88
N ILE A 175 4.79 8.85 -1.97
CA ILE A 175 3.51 9.25 -1.37
C ILE A 175 3.70 10.45 -0.44
N SER A 176 4.72 10.40 0.42
CA SER A 176 5.07 11.55 1.25
C SER A 176 5.55 12.74 0.41
N GLY A 177 6.24 12.52 -0.71
CA GLY A 177 6.65 13.57 -1.65
C GLY A 177 5.46 14.24 -2.35
N ALA A 178 4.43 13.47 -2.73
CA ALA A 178 3.18 14.01 -3.26
C ALA A 178 2.48 14.91 -2.22
N ALA A 179 2.38 14.44 -0.97
CA ALA A 179 1.85 15.23 0.13
C ALA A 179 2.71 16.50 0.38
N LEU A 180 4.04 16.39 0.30
CA LEU A 180 4.97 17.50 0.53
C LEU A 180 4.78 18.62 -0.49
N LEU A 181 4.64 18.28 -1.78
CA LEU A 181 4.37 19.25 -2.85
C LEU A 181 3.16 20.14 -2.50
N ASN A 182 2.06 19.49 -2.12
CA ASN A 182 0.82 20.18 -1.79
C ASN A 182 0.90 20.93 -0.45
N ALA A 183 1.55 20.35 0.56
CA ALA A 183 1.69 20.98 1.87
C ALA A 183 2.57 22.24 1.80
N VAL A 184 3.67 22.20 1.05
CA VAL A 184 4.57 23.35 0.83
C VAL A 184 3.83 24.49 0.14
N GLU A 185 3.02 24.18 -0.88
CA GLU A 185 2.16 25.15 -1.56
C GLU A 185 1.13 25.78 -0.62
N LEU A 186 0.39 24.97 0.14
CA LEU A 186 -0.61 25.45 1.10
C LEU A 186 0.00 26.27 2.24
N ALA A 187 1.22 25.93 2.66
CA ALA A 187 1.96 26.68 3.65
C ALA A 187 2.50 28.02 3.11
N GLY A 188 2.47 28.23 1.78
CA GLY A 188 3.02 29.41 1.11
C GLY A 188 4.55 29.44 1.12
N LYS A 189 5.20 28.27 1.12
CA LYS A 189 6.66 28.11 1.16
C LYS A 189 7.20 27.73 -0.21
N LYS A 190 8.51 27.91 -0.43
CA LYS A 190 9.20 27.43 -1.64
C LYS A 190 10.01 26.17 -1.32
N MET A 191 9.92 25.17 -2.18
CA MET A 191 10.53 23.85 -1.95
C MET A 191 12.05 23.94 -1.73
N GLU A 192 12.74 24.81 -2.45
CA GLU A 192 14.19 25.01 -2.34
C GLU A 192 14.61 25.80 -1.10
N GLU A 193 13.69 26.49 -0.42
CA GLU A 193 13.96 27.29 0.78
C GLU A 193 13.59 26.56 2.09
N VAL A 194 12.80 25.48 2.03
CA VAL A 194 12.34 24.78 3.24
C VAL A 194 13.49 24.16 4.03
N LYS A 195 13.47 24.34 5.36
CA LYS A 195 14.32 23.61 6.32
C LYS A 195 13.64 22.32 6.73
N LEU A 196 14.26 21.20 6.38
CA LEU A 196 13.69 19.87 6.57
C LEU A 196 14.45 19.12 7.67
N VAL A 197 13.70 18.58 8.64
CA VAL A 197 14.21 17.64 9.63
C VAL A 197 13.68 16.24 9.32
N MET A 198 14.60 15.32 9.06
CA MET A 198 14.31 13.89 8.88
C MET A 198 14.60 13.15 10.20
N SER A 199 13.59 12.50 10.78
CA SER A 199 13.76 11.60 11.92
C SER A 199 13.72 10.15 11.44
N GLY A 200 14.85 9.46 11.57
CA GLY A 200 15.09 8.13 11.01
C GLY A 200 16.11 8.18 9.88
N ALA A 201 17.22 7.45 10.05
CA ALA A 201 18.28 7.32 9.05
C ALA A 201 18.40 5.87 8.52
N GLY A 202 17.27 5.17 8.43
CA GLY A 202 17.13 3.85 7.82
C GLY A 202 16.70 3.93 6.35
N ALA A 203 16.19 2.81 5.82
CA ALA A 203 15.73 2.65 4.44
C ALA A 203 14.79 3.79 3.99
N ALA A 204 13.64 3.92 4.66
CA ALA A 204 12.62 4.91 4.34
C ALA A 204 13.14 6.36 4.48
N GLY A 205 13.89 6.66 5.54
CA GLY A 205 14.34 8.03 5.83
C GLY A 205 15.34 8.55 4.79
N ILE A 206 16.31 7.71 4.40
CA ILE A 206 17.27 8.04 3.35
C ILE A 206 16.57 8.15 1.99
N ALA A 207 15.66 7.22 1.67
CA ALA A 207 14.91 7.25 0.41
C ALA A 207 14.01 8.48 0.29
N CYS A 208 13.26 8.84 1.34
CA CYS A 208 12.44 10.05 1.39
C CYS A 208 13.31 11.30 1.20
N ALA A 209 14.41 11.42 1.94
CA ALA A 209 15.31 12.57 1.83
C ALA A 209 15.89 12.72 0.41
N ASN A 210 16.30 11.61 -0.21
CA ASN A 210 16.76 11.60 -1.61
C ASN A 210 15.69 12.04 -2.59
N PHE A 211 14.48 11.51 -2.44
CA PHE A 211 13.37 11.86 -3.32
C PHE A 211 12.93 13.31 -3.14
N TYR A 212 12.93 13.84 -1.92
CA TYR A 212 12.65 15.25 -1.67
C TYR A 212 13.70 16.17 -2.30
N ILE A 213 14.97 15.75 -2.38
CA ILE A 213 15.99 16.45 -3.17
C ILE A 213 15.62 16.45 -4.66
N SER A 214 15.18 15.30 -5.20
CA SER A 214 14.68 15.22 -6.59
C SER A 214 13.45 16.13 -6.84
N LEU A 215 12.65 16.42 -5.80
CA LEU A 215 11.54 17.37 -5.85
C LEU A 215 11.95 18.84 -5.73
N GLY A 216 13.20 19.13 -5.32
CA GLY A 216 13.76 20.47 -5.24
C GLY A 216 14.25 20.92 -3.85
N VAL A 217 14.11 20.09 -2.80
CA VAL A 217 14.67 20.42 -1.47
C VAL A 217 16.19 20.47 -1.57
N ARG A 218 16.79 21.56 -1.11
CA ARG A 218 18.26 21.68 -1.12
C ARG A 218 18.89 20.80 -0.07
N LEU A 219 19.92 20.06 -0.45
CA LEU A 219 20.63 19.09 0.39
C LEU A 219 21.14 19.73 1.69
N GLU A 220 21.63 20.96 1.62
CA GLU A 220 22.13 21.73 2.76
C GLU A 220 21.06 22.14 3.77
N ASN A 221 19.78 22.16 3.37
CA ASN A 221 18.66 22.48 4.27
C ASN A 221 18.13 21.25 5.03
N ILE A 222 18.69 20.06 4.78
CA ILE A 222 18.24 18.81 5.41
C ILE A 222 19.11 18.50 6.63
N LEU A 223 18.48 18.37 7.79
CA LEU A 223 19.07 17.78 8.99
C LEU A 223 18.47 16.40 9.22
N MET A 224 19.31 15.37 9.18
CA MET A 224 18.90 13.99 9.46
C MET A 224 19.30 13.61 10.88
N VAL A 225 18.39 12.93 11.57
CA VAL A 225 18.53 12.51 12.97
C VAL A 225 18.33 11.01 13.05
N ASP A 226 19.26 10.31 13.70
CA ASP A 226 19.15 8.88 14.00
C ASP A 226 19.08 8.64 15.51
N SER A 227 19.19 7.38 15.93
CA SER A 227 19.11 7.00 17.34
C SER A 227 20.17 7.63 18.25
N LYS A 228 21.25 8.22 17.70
CA LYS A 228 22.29 8.90 18.48
C LYS A 228 22.32 10.42 18.26
N GLY A 229 21.27 10.97 17.62
CA GLY A 229 21.11 12.40 17.41
C GLY A 229 21.37 12.83 15.96
N VAL A 230 21.68 14.11 15.78
CA VAL A 230 21.89 14.72 14.46
C VAL A 230 23.12 14.11 13.76
N LEU A 231 23.05 13.89 12.46
CA LEU A 231 24.21 13.55 11.63
C LEU A 231 25.06 14.81 11.38
N TRP A 232 25.99 15.10 12.29
CA TRP A 232 26.89 16.27 12.21
C TRP A 232 28.31 15.87 11.78
N GLU A 233 28.98 16.73 11.00
CA GLU A 233 30.33 16.48 10.49
C GLU A 233 31.36 16.19 11.59
N GLY A 234 32.00 15.02 11.54
CA GLY A 234 32.98 14.57 12.56
C GLY A 234 32.41 13.58 13.57
N ARG A 235 31.11 13.27 13.51
CA ARG A 235 30.46 12.24 14.34
C ARG A 235 30.82 10.81 13.90
N GLY A 236 30.90 10.55 12.59
CA GLY A 236 31.00 9.21 12.00
C GLY A 236 29.71 8.38 12.10
N ASP A 237 29.71 7.18 11.52
CA ASP A 237 28.67 6.15 11.72
C ASP A 237 29.32 4.81 12.11
N GLU A 238 28.99 4.31 13.30
CA GLU A 238 29.53 3.04 13.83
C GLU A 238 29.11 1.82 13.01
N HIS A 239 28.00 1.90 12.27
CA HIS A 239 27.50 0.80 11.43
C HIS A 239 27.99 0.88 9.98
N GLY A 240 28.81 1.88 9.64
CA GLY A 240 29.37 2.02 8.30
C GLY A 240 28.33 2.16 7.18
N ASN A 241 27.13 2.70 7.47
CA ASN A 241 26.13 2.91 6.44
C ASN A 241 26.54 4.07 5.52
N VAL A 242 27.21 3.72 4.42
CA VAL A 242 27.71 4.65 3.40
C VAL A 242 26.62 5.56 2.83
N TYR A 243 25.35 5.11 2.83
CA TYR A 243 24.23 5.89 2.32
C TYR A 243 23.88 7.11 3.20
N LYS A 244 24.41 7.19 4.43
CA LYS A 244 24.27 8.36 5.32
C LYS A 244 25.28 9.47 5.04
N GLU A 245 26.39 9.18 4.37
CA GLU A 245 27.55 10.08 4.28
C GLU A 245 27.19 11.49 3.78
N LYS A 246 26.34 11.57 2.75
CA LYS A 246 25.91 12.86 2.19
C LYS A 246 24.95 13.66 3.08
N PHE A 247 24.47 13.11 4.20
CA PHE A 247 23.57 13.77 5.15
C PHE A 247 24.28 14.31 6.39
N PHE A 248 25.59 14.10 6.53
CA PHE A 248 26.37 14.76 7.57
C PHE A 248 26.47 16.26 7.28
N ARG A 249 26.16 17.09 8.29
CA ARG A 249 26.13 18.56 8.15
C ARG A 249 27.04 19.26 9.14
N LYS A 250 27.66 20.35 8.71
CA LYS A 250 28.26 21.32 9.61
C LYS A 250 27.17 22.11 10.35
N THR A 251 26.85 21.67 11.57
CA THR A 251 25.81 22.28 12.41
C THR A 251 26.16 22.17 13.89
N PRO A 252 25.76 23.14 14.75
CA PRO A 252 25.85 22.99 16.20
C PRO A 252 24.76 22.09 16.78
N ALA A 253 23.71 21.74 16.03
CA ALA A 253 22.62 20.90 16.50
C ALA A 253 23.13 19.49 16.89
N ARG A 254 22.65 18.95 18.01
CA ARG A 254 23.02 17.60 18.47
C ARG A 254 21.80 16.71 18.70
N THR A 255 20.72 17.30 19.18
CA THR A 255 19.47 16.59 19.49
C THR A 255 18.39 16.84 18.43
N LEU A 256 17.32 16.03 18.47
CA LEU A 256 16.15 16.26 17.63
C LEU A 256 15.52 17.64 17.89
N ALA A 257 15.37 18.02 19.16
CA ALA A 257 14.87 19.32 19.57
C ALA A 257 15.71 20.49 19.02
N ASP A 258 17.05 20.34 18.97
CA ASP A 258 17.91 21.36 18.36
C ASP A 258 17.66 21.50 16.85
N ALA A 259 17.44 20.38 16.15
CA ALA A 259 17.18 20.38 14.71
C ALA A 259 15.81 20.99 14.36
N LEU A 260 14.81 20.83 15.22
CA LEU A 260 13.45 21.31 15.01
C LEU A 260 13.28 22.83 15.14
N ARG A 261 14.23 23.53 15.79
CA ARG A 261 14.16 24.99 15.97
C ARG A 261 14.10 25.71 14.62
N GLY A 262 12.95 26.32 14.33
CA GLY A 262 12.70 27.02 13.08
C GLY A 262 12.66 26.12 11.85
N ALA A 263 12.45 24.80 12.02
CA ALA A 263 12.24 23.88 10.91
C ALA A 263 10.87 24.13 10.25
N ASP A 264 10.82 24.06 8.93
CA ASP A 264 9.58 24.20 8.15
C ASP A 264 8.84 22.87 8.03
N VAL A 265 9.61 21.78 7.92
CA VAL A 265 9.11 20.44 7.69
C VAL A 265 9.76 19.48 8.67
N PHE A 266 8.94 18.66 9.33
CA PHE A 266 9.37 17.46 10.02
C PHE A 266 8.85 16.24 9.27
N CYS A 267 9.71 15.26 9.01
CA CYS A 267 9.34 13.99 8.41
C CYS A 267 9.94 12.85 9.24
N GLY A 268 9.06 12.13 9.96
CA GLY A 268 9.39 11.01 10.82
C GLY A 268 9.02 9.68 10.18
N VAL A 269 9.98 8.76 10.16
CA VAL A 269 9.84 7.35 9.80
C VAL A 269 10.61 6.50 10.82
N SER A 270 10.30 6.75 12.09
CA SER A 270 11.15 6.39 13.22
C SER A 270 10.40 5.60 14.30
N LYS A 271 10.31 6.12 15.52
CA LYS A 271 9.68 5.45 16.67
C LYS A 271 8.45 6.24 17.13
N ALA A 272 7.46 5.51 17.66
CA ALA A 272 6.29 6.09 18.28
C ALA A 272 6.65 7.07 19.42
N ASP A 273 5.80 8.09 19.61
CA ASP A 273 5.84 9.04 20.74
C ASP A 273 7.20 9.72 20.98
N LEU A 274 7.93 9.99 19.89
CA LEU A 274 9.24 10.62 19.92
C LEU A 274 9.16 12.15 20.13
N LEU A 275 8.11 12.80 19.65
CA LEU A 275 7.95 14.25 19.67
C LEU A 275 7.00 14.69 20.79
N THR A 276 7.40 15.73 21.51
CA THR A 276 6.55 16.37 22.52
C THR A 276 5.83 17.61 21.95
N PRO A 277 4.76 18.09 22.60
CA PRO A 277 4.13 19.38 22.28
C PRO A 277 5.11 20.55 22.21
N ASP A 278 6.12 20.57 23.08
CA ASP A 278 7.12 21.64 23.12
C ASP A 278 8.04 21.59 21.91
N ASP A 279 8.42 20.39 21.44
CA ASP A 279 9.22 20.22 20.22
C ASP A 279 8.48 20.81 19.00
N ILE A 280 7.17 20.55 18.89
CA ILE A 280 6.34 21.09 17.80
C ILE A 280 6.25 22.61 17.85
N ARG A 281 6.25 23.21 19.05
CA ARG A 281 6.25 24.68 19.21
C ARG A 281 7.56 25.34 18.79
N LEU A 282 8.68 24.60 18.74
CA LEU A 282 9.97 25.12 18.27
C LEU A 282 10.02 25.35 16.75
N MET A 283 9.12 24.72 15.98
CA MET A 283 9.11 24.79 14.52
C MET A 283 8.66 26.17 13.99
N ALA A 284 8.94 26.45 12.72
CA ALA A 284 8.54 27.69 12.05
C ALA A 284 7.01 27.84 11.93
N ASP A 285 6.53 29.02 11.49
CA ASP A 285 5.11 29.26 11.19
C ASP A 285 4.59 28.32 10.10
N LYS A 286 3.33 27.87 10.22
CA LYS A 286 2.67 26.87 9.37
C LYS A 286 3.57 25.64 9.12
N PRO A 287 3.96 24.90 10.17
CA PRO A 287 4.88 23.79 10.03
C PRO A 287 4.16 22.62 9.34
N ILE A 288 4.92 21.87 8.56
CA ILE A 288 4.46 20.64 7.92
C ILE A 288 5.01 19.47 8.74
N ILE A 289 4.14 18.63 9.28
CA ILE A 289 4.50 17.56 10.21
C ILE A 289 4.02 16.23 9.64
N PHE A 290 4.95 15.44 9.12
CA PHE A 290 4.67 14.07 8.66
C PHE A 290 5.18 13.10 9.72
N ALA A 291 4.26 12.54 10.53
CA ALA A 291 4.56 11.58 11.59
C ALA A 291 4.10 10.18 11.14
N MET A 292 4.98 9.47 10.41
CA MET A 292 4.63 8.29 9.61
C MET A 292 5.07 6.97 10.23
N ALA A 293 5.57 6.96 11.48
CA ALA A 293 5.79 5.72 12.20
C ALA A 293 4.49 4.91 12.37
N ASN A 294 4.60 3.59 12.26
CA ASN A 294 3.49 2.64 12.40
C ASN A 294 3.79 1.61 13.49
N PRO A 295 2.77 1.13 14.24
CA PRO A 295 1.35 1.54 14.18
C PRO A 295 1.05 2.88 14.86
N ASP A 296 1.95 3.34 15.73
CA ASP A 296 1.81 4.57 16.49
C ASP A 296 2.81 5.63 15.97
N PRO A 297 2.35 6.86 15.66
CA PRO A 297 3.17 7.90 15.04
C PRO A 297 4.15 8.55 16.03
N GLU A 298 5.13 9.31 15.53
CA GLU A 298 6.05 10.10 16.36
C GLU A 298 5.33 11.10 17.29
N ILE A 299 4.16 11.58 16.87
CA ILE A 299 3.21 12.35 17.66
C ILE A 299 1.80 12.11 17.10
N SER A 300 0.79 12.06 17.96
CA SER A 300 -0.60 11.95 17.50
C SER A 300 -1.06 13.21 16.76
N TYR A 301 -1.98 13.06 15.81
CA TYR A 301 -2.58 14.17 15.07
C TYR A 301 -3.18 15.22 16.01
N ASP A 302 -3.98 14.78 16.99
CA ASP A 302 -4.65 15.65 17.95
C ASP A 302 -3.65 16.47 18.77
N LEU A 303 -2.56 15.84 19.23
CA LEU A 303 -1.54 16.52 20.04
C LEU A 303 -0.73 17.51 19.20
N ALA A 304 -0.40 17.16 17.96
CA ALA A 304 0.27 18.07 17.04
C ALA A 304 -0.59 19.31 16.73
N LYS A 305 -1.88 19.11 16.40
CA LYS A 305 -2.82 20.21 16.11
C LYS A 305 -3.13 21.05 17.35
N ALA A 306 -3.23 20.45 18.53
CA ALA A 306 -3.38 21.20 19.78
C ALA A 306 -2.14 22.05 20.10
N SER A 307 -0.95 21.56 19.73
CA SER A 307 0.31 22.27 19.97
C SER A 307 0.55 23.40 18.97
N ARG A 308 0.18 23.17 17.70
CA ARG A 308 0.30 24.11 16.58
C ARG A 308 -0.94 24.00 15.67
N PRO A 309 -1.99 24.80 15.92
CA PRO A 309 -3.23 24.76 15.15
C PRO A 309 -3.04 25.04 13.65
N ASP A 310 -2.02 25.83 13.32
CA ASP A 310 -1.61 26.20 11.96
C ASP A 310 -0.81 25.10 11.23
N ALA A 311 -0.51 23.98 11.89
CA ALA A 311 0.24 22.88 11.29
C ALA A 311 -0.60 22.10 10.26
N ILE A 312 0.06 21.72 9.17
CA ILE A 312 -0.42 20.70 8.23
C ILE A 312 0.17 19.37 8.71
N VAL A 313 -0.69 18.44 9.12
CA VAL A 313 -0.26 17.18 9.76
C VAL A 313 -0.68 16.01 8.88
N ALA A 314 0.25 15.08 8.65
CA ALA A 314 0.01 13.82 7.95
C ALA A 314 0.57 12.65 8.77
N THR A 315 -0.10 11.50 8.72
CA THR A 315 0.32 10.29 9.44
C THR A 315 0.18 9.05 8.57
N GLY A 316 0.70 7.90 9.01
CA GLY A 316 0.44 6.61 8.36
C GLY A 316 -0.96 6.04 8.62
N ARG A 317 -1.70 6.59 9.58
CA ARG A 317 -2.95 6.01 10.08
C ARG A 317 -4.16 6.41 9.25
N SER A 318 -5.11 5.48 9.12
CA SER A 318 -6.34 5.69 8.32
C SER A 318 -7.44 6.47 9.04
N ASP A 319 -7.35 6.59 10.36
CA ASP A 319 -8.32 7.31 11.19
C ASP A 319 -8.05 8.82 11.32
N TYR A 320 -6.96 9.32 10.73
CA TYR A 320 -6.62 10.75 10.69
C TYR A 320 -6.66 11.33 9.26
N PRO A 321 -6.79 12.67 9.14
CA PRO A 321 -6.58 13.37 7.88
C PRO A 321 -5.20 13.09 7.27
N ASN A 322 -5.07 13.33 5.96
CA ASN A 322 -3.79 13.22 5.23
C ASN A 322 -3.03 11.90 5.47
N GLN A 323 -3.68 10.77 5.23
CA GLN A 323 -3.01 9.47 5.37
C GLN A 323 -1.95 9.28 4.28
N VAL A 324 -0.68 9.21 4.69
CA VAL A 324 0.44 8.78 3.83
C VAL A 324 0.53 7.27 3.91
N ASN A 325 0.01 6.58 2.90
CA ASN A 325 -0.02 5.13 2.84
C ASN A 325 0.52 4.63 1.49
N ASN A 326 1.47 3.69 1.54
CA ASN A 326 2.16 3.14 0.37
C ASN A 326 1.21 2.48 -0.65
N VAL A 327 0.00 2.10 -0.23
CA VAL A 327 -1.06 1.61 -1.14
C VAL A 327 -1.39 2.58 -2.28
N LEU A 328 -1.17 3.89 -2.07
CA LEU A 328 -1.33 4.92 -3.11
C LEU A 328 -0.21 4.90 -4.16
N GLY A 329 0.83 4.08 -3.97
CA GLY A 329 2.05 4.07 -4.77
C GLY A 329 2.22 2.76 -5.54
N PHE A 330 2.71 1.72 -4.85
CA PHE A 330 3.21 0.51 -5.51
C PHE A 330 2.23 -0.14 -6.51
N PRO A 331 0.90 -0.27 -6.26
CA PRO A 331 0.04 -0.96 -7.22
C PRO A 331 0.03 -0.23 -8.56
N PHE A 332 -0.05 1.11 -8.51
CA PHE A 332 -0.25 1.95 -9.69
C PHE A 332 1.06 2.21 -10.44
N ILE A 333 2.18 2.31 -9.71
CA ILE A 333 3.52 2.40 -10.31
C ILE A 333 3.82 1.13 -11.10
N PHE A 334 3.60 -0.04 -10.51
CA PHE A 334 3.79 -1.30 -11.23
C PHE A 334 2.83 -1.43 -12.40
N ARG A 335 1.56 -1.03 -12.26
CA ARG A 335 0.60 -1.09 -13.37
C ARG A 335 1.09 -0.32 -14.60
N GLY A 336 1.51 0.92 -14.39
CA GLY A 336 2.07 1.76 -15.45
C GLY A 336 3.34 1.15 -16.05
N ALA A 337 4.24 0.65 -15.20
CA ALA A 337 5.49 0.02 -15.63
C ALA A 337 5.26 -1.28 -16.44
N LEU A 338 4.33 -2.13 -16.00
CA LEU A 338 4.00 -3.40 -16.66
C LEU A 338 3.32 -3.19 -18.01
N ASP A 339 2.39 -2.24 -18.11
CA ASP A 339 1.60 -2.01 -19.33
C ASP A 339 2.42 -1.49 -20.53
N VAL A 340 3.56 -0.86 -20.26
CA VAL A 340 4.56 -0.42 -21.25
C VAL A 340 5.81 -1.32 -21.28
N GLU A 341 5.77 -2.44 -20.54
CA GLU A 341 6.86 -3.41 -20.44
C GLU A 341 8.21 -2.75 -20.10
N ALA A 342 8.20 -1.84 -19.12
CA ALA A 342 9.38 -1.10 -18.69
C ALA A 342 10.52 -2.06 -18.27
N SER A 343 11.76 -1.67 -18.56
CA SER A 343 12.95 -2.41 -18.09
C SER A 343 13.28 -2.12 -16.63
N CYS A 344 12.93 -0.94 -16.13
CA CYS A 344 13.13 -0.56 -14.74
C CYS A 344 12.08 0.47 -14.27
N ILE A 345 12.03 0.75 -12.97
CA ILE A 345 11.40 1.95 -12.41
C ILE A 345 12.51 2.96 -12.09
N ASN A 346 12.59 4.01 -12.92
CA ASN A 346 13.59 5.06 -12.83
C ASN A 346 13.08 6.29 -12.05
N GLU A 347 13.92 7.31 -11.88
CA GLU A 347 13.57 8.48 -11.06
C GLU A 347 12.48 9.35 -11.72
N GLU A 348 12.48 9.48 -13.04
CA GLU A 348 11.46 10.23 -13.79
C GLU A 348 10.05 9.63 -13.58
N MET A 349 9.94 8.31 -13.56
CA MET A 349 8.70 7.60 -13.26
C MET A 349 8.20 7.88 -11.83
N LYS A 350 9.10 7.88 -10.83
CA LYS A 350 8.74 8.19 -9.45
C LYS A 350 8.26 9.63 -9.28
N LEU A 351 8.95 10.58 -9.92
CA LEU A 351 8.56 11.99 -9.94
C LEU A 351 7.21 12.19 -10.61
N ALA A 352 6.94 11.49 -11.71
CA ALA A 352 5.66 11.52 -12.40
C ALA A 352 4.53 11.00 -11.52
N ALA A 353 4.74 9.88 -10.81
CA ALA A 353 3.77 9.34 -9.86
C ALA A 353 3.45 10.35 -8.74
N ALA A 354 4.46 10.93 -8.10
CA ALA A 354 4.24 11.91 -7.03
C ALA A 354 3.49 13.16 -7.50
N LYS A 355 3.86 13.71 -8.67
CA LYS A 355 3.19 14.86 -9.27
C LYS A 355 1.76 14.56 -9.66
N ALA A 356 1.48 13.37 -10.20
CA ALA A 356 0.13 12.95 -10.56
C ALA A 356 -0.78 12.82 -9.33
N LEU A 357 -0.27 12.24 -8.23
CA LEU A 357 -0.99 12.15 -6.96
C LEU A 357 -1.25 13.54 -6.35
N ALA A 358 -0.24 14.40 -6.36
CA ALA A 358 -0.37 15.77 -5.86
C ALA A 358 -1.42 16.56 -6.66
N ALA A 359 -1.42 16.43 -7.99
CA ALA A 359 -2.41 17.06 -8.86
C ALA A 359 -3.82 16.49 -8.63
N LEU A 360 -3.97 15.16 -8.51
CA LEU A 360 -5.26 14.53 -8.25
C LEU A 360 -5.90 15.00 -6.93
N ALA A 361 -5.11 15.27 -5.89
CA ALA A 361 -5.63 15.80 -4.63
C ALA A 361 -6.34 17.16 -4.78
N LYS A 362 -5.98 17.93 -5.82
CA LYS A 362 -6.55 19.25 -6.12
C LYS A 362 -7.83 19.18 -6.94
N GLU A 363 -8.09 18.04 -7.58
CA GLU A 363 -9.31 17.81 -8.34
C GLU A 363 -10.51 17.60 -7.41
N GLU A 364 -11.71 17.95 -7.91
CA GLU A 364 -12.95 17.72 -7.16
C GLU A 364 -13.10 16.23 -6.82
N VAL A 365 -13.32 15.93 -5.53
CA VAL A 365 -13.48 14.54 -5.06
C VAL A 365 -14.89 14.03 -5.38
N PRO A 366 -15.05 12.92 -6.12
CA PRO A 366 -16.36 12.37 -6.46
C PRO A 366 -17.15 11.94 -5.23
N ASP A 367 -18.47 12.08 -5.28
CA ASP A 367 -19.39 11.64 -4.22
C ASP A 367 -19.22 10.16 -3.86
N SER A 368 -18.88 9.32 -4.83
CA SER A 368 -18.63 7.90 -4.58
C SER A 368 -17.43 7.66 -3.68
N VAL A 369 -16.42 8.53 -3.71
CA VAL A 369 -15.25 8.45 -2.82
C VAL A 369 -15.62 9.03 -1.46
N LYS A 370 -16.27 10.19 -1.42
CA LYS A 370 -16.76 10.83 -0.18
C LYS A 370 -17.59 9.89 0.69
N ARG A 371 -18.50 9.12 0.07
CA ARG A 371 -19.35 8.14 0.76
C ARG A 371 -18.60 6.94 1.36
N VAL A 372 -17.47 6.53 0.77
CA VAL A 372 -16.67 5.42 1.32
C VAL A 372 -16.06 5.79 2.66
N TYR A 373 -15.75 7.06 2.85
CA TYR A 373 -15.12 7.59 4.07
C TYR A 373 -16.11 8.27 5.02
N ASP A 374 -17.40 8.35 4.66
CA ASP A 374 -18.42 9.12 5.38
C ASP A 374 -18.03 10.62 5.58
N GLU A 375 -17.27 11.17 4.62
CA GLU A 375 -16.73 12.52 4.65
C GLU A 375 -17.20 13.31 3.41
N MET A 376 -18.31 14.03 3.54
CA MET A 376 -18.89 14.77 2.40
C MET A 376 -18.11 16.03 2.00
N ASN A 377 -17.26 16.54 2.90
CA ASN A 377 -16.51 17.78 2.71
C ASN A 377 -15.04 17.57 2.31
N LEU A 378 -14.70 16.40 1.74
CA LEU A 378 -13.36 16.16 1.18
C LEU A 378 -13.09 17.12 0.01
N ALA A 379 -12.19 18.08 0.24
CA ALA A 379 -11.72 19.05 -0.72
C ALA A 379 -10.30 19.47 -0.38
N PHE A 380 -9.52 19.83 -1.40
CA PHE A 380 -8.12 20.23 -1.24
C PHE A 380 -7.92 21.31 -0.18
N GLY A 381 -7.02 21.05 0.77
CA GLY A 381 -6.76 21.95 1.90
C GLY A 381 -5.87 21.32 2.96
N PRO A 382 -5.67 21.98 4.13
CA PRO A 382 -4.79 21.51 5.18
C PRO A 382 -5.07 20.08 5.69
N ASP A 383 -6.31 19.62 5.59
CA ASP A 383 -6.76 18.28 6.01
C ASP A 383 -6.96 17.31 4.83
N TYR A 384 -6.66 17.74 3.59
CA TYR A 384 -6.68 16.91 2.39
C TYR A 384 -5.61 17.36 1.38
N ILE A 385 -4.38 16.88 1.57
CA ILE A 385 -3.22 17.19 0.71
C ILE A 385 -2.84 16.02 -0.22
N ILE A 386 -3.46 14.86 -0.07
CA ILE A 386 -3.18 13.65 -0.81
C ILE A 386 -4.47 12.85 -1.02
N PRO A 387 -4.70 12.21 -2.19
CA PRO A 387 -5.90 11.40 -2.40
C PRO A 387 -5.97 10.23 -1.41
N LYS A 388 -7.19 9.75 -1.15
CA LYS A 388 -7.42 8.61 -0.26
C LYS A 388 -7.29 7.27 -1.02
N PRO A 389 -6.87 6.16 -0.37
CA PRO A 389 -6.65 4.87 -1.02
C PRO A 389 -7.79 4.33 -1.90
N PHE A 390 -9.05 4.55 -1.52
CA PHE A 390 -10.22 4.08 -2.28
C PHE A 390 -10.66 5.04 -3.39
N ASP A 391 -9.95 6.15 -3.60
CA ASP A 391 -10.12 6.99 -4.78
C ASP A 391 -9.64 6.24 -6.02
N TYR A 392 -10.59 5.74 -6.79
CA TYR A 392 -10.33 4.92 -7.98
C TYR A 392 -9.60 5.67 -9.08
N ARG A 393 -9.64 7.00 -9.06
CA ARG A 393 -8.96 7.83 -10.05
C ARG A 393 -7.45 7.70 -9.94
N VAL A 394 -6.94 7.29 -8.78
CA VAL A 394 -5.51 7.05 -8.57
C VAL A 394 -4.95 6.06 -9.60
N LEU A 395 -5.70 5.00 -9.94
CA LEU A 395 -5.29 4.06 -11.00
C LEU A 395 -5.04 4.76 -12.33
N VAL A 396 -5.99 5.58 -12.78
CA VAL A 396 -5.87 6.28 -14.05
C VAL A 396 -4.74 7.30 -14.00
N TRP A 397 -4.67 8.11 -12.93
CA TRP A 397 -3.72 9.22 -12.83
C TRP A 397 -2.27 8.74 -12.64
N ALA A 398 -2.02 7.90 -11.64
CA ALA A 398 -0.66 7.47 -11.32
C ALA A 398 -0.11 6.51 -12.38
N SER A 399 -0.89 5.51 -12.83
CA SER A 399 -0.40 4.54 -13.81
C SER A 399 -0.15 5.16 -15.18
N SER A 400 -1.01 6.07 -15.65
CA SER A 400 -0.77 6.76 -16.92
C SER A 400 0.43 7.70 -16.87
N ALA A 401 0.64 8.43 -15.78
CA ALA A 401 1.81 9.28 -15.61
C ALA A 401 3.12 8.47 -15.58
N VAL A 402 3.10 7.31 -14.91
CA VAL A 402 4.26 6.39 -14.87
C VAL A 402 4.54 5.77 -16.23
N ALA A 403 3.51 5.32 -16.94
CA ALA A 403 3.63 4.78 -18.30
C ALA A 403 4.21 5.82 -19.27
N GLU A 404 3.69 7.06 -19.23
CA GLU A 404 4.17 8.17 -20.05
C GLU A 404 5.63 8.52 -19.72
N ALA A 405 5.99 8.57 -18.44
CA ALA A 405 7.36 8.84 -18.02
C ALA A 405 8.33 7.73 -18.48
N ALA A 406 7.92 6.47 -18.40
CA ALA A 406 8.73 5.34 -18.87
C ALA A 406 8.98 5.39 -20.39
N ILE A 407 7.99 5.81 -21.17
CA ILE A 407 8.13 6.04 -22.61
C ILE A 407 9.10 7.20 -22.87
N LYS A 408 8.90 8.33 -22.20
CA LYS A 408 9.73 9.53 -22.38
C LYS A 408 11.19 9.33 -21.98
N SER A 409 11.46 8.53 -20.94
CA SER A 409 12.82 8.24 -20.49
C SER A 409 13.48 7.09 -21.28
N GLY A 410 12.75 6.43 -22.18
CA GLY A 410 13.29 5.37 -23.05
C GLY A 410 13.44 4.01 -22.37
N VAL A 411 12.84 3.79 -21.20
CA VAL A 411 12.88 2.50 -20.49
C VAL A 411 11.70 1.59 -20.85
N ALA A 412 10.67 2.11 -21.53
CA ALA A 412 9.55 1.33 -22.05
C ALA A 412 9.91 0.51 -23.30
N ARG A 413 9.52 -0.77 -23.33
CA ARG A 413 9.66 -1.61 -24.53
C ARG A 413 8.43 -1.56 -25.44
N LYS A 414 7.27 -1.22 -24.86
CA LYS A 414 6.00 -1.11 -25.56
C LYS A 414 5.51 0.33 -25.52
N HIS A 415 5.28 0.90 -26.70
CA HIS A 415 4.70 2.24 -26.84
C HIS A 415 3.18 2.13 -26.92
N ILE A 416 2.48 2.96 -26.15
CA ILE A 416 1.03 3.01 -26.10
C ILE A 416 0.56 4.46 -26.27
N ASP A 417 -0.62 4.64 -26.84
CA ASP A 417 -1.31 5.94 -26.82
C ASP A 417 -1.81 6.19 -25.39
N ILE A 418 -1.35 7.29 -24.77
CA ILE A 418 -1.61 7.57 -23.36
C ILE A 418 -3.08 7.89 -23.10
N GLU A 419 -3.79 8.52 -24.04
CA GLU A 419 -5.20 8.87 -23.85
C GLU A 419 -6.09 7.63 -24.02
N ALA A 420 -5.81 6.80 -25.03
CA ALA A 420 -6.47 5.50 -25.16
C ALA A 420 -6.19 4.58 -23.96
N TYR A 421 -4.97 4.63 -23.42
CA TYR A 421 -4.61 3.88 -22.23
C TYR A 421 -5.40 4.35 -21.00
N LYS A 422 -5.49 5.68 -20.76
CA LYS A 422 -6.33 6.24 -19.68
C LYS A 422 -7.77 5.77 -19.80
N GLU A 423 -8.33 5.75 -21.01
CA GLU A 423 -9.69 5.26 -21.22
C GLU A 423 -9.84 3.77 -20.88
N SER A 424 -8.90 2.93 -21.32
CA SER A 424 -8.89 1.51 -20.96
C SER A 424 -8.81 1.25 -19.45
N LEU A 425 -8.11 2.13 -18.70
CA LEU A 425 -8.05 2.06 -17.24
C LEU A 425 -9.37 2.48 -16.60
N ARG A 426 -10.07 3.50 -17.15
CA ARG A 426 -11.40 3.91 -16.68
C ARG A 426 -12.42 2.78 -16.87
N GLU A 427 -12.43 2.13 -18.03
CA GLU A 427 -13.33 1.01 -18.31
C GLU A 427 -13.17 -0.14 -17.31
N LYS A 428 -11.93 -0.49 -16.95
CA LYS A 428 -11.65 -1.51 -15.91
C LYS A 428 -12.23 -1.15 -14.54
N VAL A 429 -12.21 0.15 -14.20
CA VAL A 429 -12.78 0.66 -12.96
C VAL A 429 -14.31 0.66 -13.02
N ASP A 430 -14.89 1.17 -14.10
CA ASP A 430 -16.33 1.42 -14.23
C ASP A 430 -17.13 0.14 -14.40
N TRP A 431 -16.69 -0.84 -15.19
CA TRP A 431 -17.50 -2.03 -15.47
C TRP A 431 -17.79 -2.89 -14.22
N SER A 432 -16.77 -3.18 -13.41
CA SER A 432 -16.93 -3.97 -12.18
C SER A 432 -17.65 -3.19 -11.08
N ARG A 433 -17.42 -1.87 -11.00
CA ARG A 433 -18.00 -1.00 -9.97
C ARG A 433 -19.42 -0.59 -10.28
N GLU A 434 -19.76 -0.19 -11.50
CA GLU A 434 -21.14 0.16 -11.84
C GLU A 434 -22.06 -1.05 -11.67
N PHE A 435 -21.63 -2.23 -12.11
CA PHE A 435 -22.40 -3.46 -11.91
C PHE A 435 -22.66 -3.73 -10.42
N MET A 436 -21.60 -3.79 -9.59
CA MET A 436 -21.76 -4.07 -8.15
C MET A 436 -22.43 -2.92 -7.39
N ARG A 437 -22.11 -1.66 -7.70
CA ARG A 437 -22.75 -0.47 -7.10
C ARG A 437 -24.23 -0.43 -7.42
N ASN A 438 -24.63 -0.71 -8.66
CA ASN A 438 -26.04 -0.76 -9.03
C ASN A 438 -26.75 -1.88 -8.25
N ILE A 439 -26.13 -3.05 -8.11
CA ILE A 439 -26.67 -4.13 -7.27
C ILE A 439 -26.83 -3.67 -5.81
N TYR A 440 -25.81 -3.05 -5.20
CA TYR A 440 -25.89 -2.60 -3.80
C TYR A 440 -26.91 -1.47 -3.59
N ILE A 441 -26.98 -0.49 -4.51
CA ILE A 441 -27.97 0.60 -4.44
C ILE A 441 -29.39 0.05 -4.58
N MET A 442 -29.63 -0.84 -5.54
CA MET A 442 -30.92 -1.50 -5.72
C MET A 442 -31.30 -2.30 -4.47
N SER A 443 -30.33 -3.03 -3.90
CA SER A 443 -30.54 -3.85 -2.71
C SER A 443 -30.87 -3.00 -1.47
N ARG A 444 -30.19 -1.87 -1.25
CA ARG A 444 -30.51 -0.96 -0.13
C ARG A 444 -31.84 -0.24 -0.29
N ARG A 445 -32.23 0.13 -1.53
CA ARG A 445 -33.50 0.82 -1.81
C ARG A 445 -34.72 -0.07 -1.61
N ASP A 446 -34.59 -1.36 -1.94
CA ASP A 446 -35.67 -2.34 -1.83
C ASP A 446 -35.12 -3.68 -1.31
N PRO A 447 -34.78 -3.76 0.00
CA PRO A 447 -34.15 -4.95 0.58
C PRO A 447 -35.07 -6.17 0.49
N LYS A 448 -34.66 -7.14 -0.34
CA LYS A 448 -35.41 -8.37 -0.57
C LYS A 448 -35.24 -9.36 0.58
N ARG A 449 -36.24 -10.23 0.76
CA ARG A 449 -36.11 -11.38 1.66
C ARG A 449 -35.31 -12.46 0.95
N ILE A 450 -34.27 -12.98 1.59
CA ILE A 450 -33.41 -14.03 1.03
C ILE A 450 -33.44 -15.21 1.97
N VAL A 451 -33.88 -16.37 1.49
CA VAL A 451 -33.91 -17.60 2.27
C VAL A 451 -32.59 -18.34 2.09
N PHE A 452 -31.93 -18.66 3.19
CA PHE A 452 -30.73 -19.48 3.21
C PHE A 452 -31.06 -20.87 3.80
N PRO A 453 -31.12 -21.91 2.94
CA PRO A 453 -31.43 -23.27 3.37
C PRO A 453 -30.39 -23.84 4.34
N GLU A 454 -29.12 -23.47 4.17
CA GLU A 454 -28.00 -23.84 5.03
C GLU A 454 -27.83 -22.86 6.19
N GLY A 455 -28.92 -22.43 6.82
CA GLY A 455 -28.93 -21.39 7.85
C GLY A 455 -28.07 -21.68 9.08
N GLU A 456 -27.76 -22.95 9.33
CA GLU A 456 -26.87 -23.39 10.41
C GLU A 456 -25.39 -23.35 10.02
N HIS A 457 -25.05 -23.12 8.75
CA HIS A 457 -23.68 -23.10 8.28
C HIS A 457 -22.97 -21.79 8.70
N PRO A 458 -21.76 -21.84 9.30
CA PRO A 458 -21.07 -20.63 9.79
C PRO A 458 -20.91 -19.51 8.76
N LYS A 459 -20.61 -19.86 7.49
CA LYS A 459 -20.54 -18.89 6.39
C LYS A 459 -21.86 -18.16 6.15
N ILE A 460 -22.99 -18.85 6.30
CA ILE A 460 -24.31 -18.28 6.07
C ILE A 460 -24.72 -17.38 7.23
N ILE A 461 -24.40 -17.76 8.46
CA ILE A 461 -24.58 -16.92 9.65
C ILE A 461 -23.80 -15.60 9.50
N TRP A 462 -22.54 -15.69 9.07
CA TRP A 462 -21.72 -14.51 8.81
C TRP A 462 -22.30 -13.63 7.70
N ALA A 463 -22.61 -14.22 6.54
CA ALA A 463 -23.19 -13.50 5.42
C ALA A 463 -24.52 -12.82 5.78
N ALA A 464 -25.40 -13.50 6.52
CA ALA A 464 -26.66 -12.94 6.98
C ALA A 464 -26.45 -11.76 7.95
N THR A 465 -25.44 -11.84 8.81
CA THR A 465 -25.08 -10.74 9.73
C THR A 465 -24.59 -9.52 8.95
N GLU A 466 -23.69 -9.70 7.98
CA GLU A 466 -23.20 -8.59 7.14
C GLU A 466 -24.32 -7.98 6.29
N ILE A 467 -25.16 -8.81 5.66
CA ILE A 467 -26.29 -8.35 4.85
C ILE A 467 -27.25 -7.45 5.64
N VAL A 468 -27.49 -7.76 6.92
CA VAL A 468 -28.32 -6.94 7.82
C VAL A 468 -27.60 -5.66 8.23
N GLN A 469 -26.34 -5.76 8.65
CA GLN A 469 -25.53 -4.60 9.06
C GLN A 469 -25.44 -3.55 7.94
N GLU A 470 -25.28 -4.01 6.71
CA GLU A 470 -25.16 -3.18 5.53
C GLU A 470 -26.51 -2.77 4.90
N GLY A 471 -27.62 -3.32 5.39
CA GLY A 471 -28.97 -3.04 4.91
C GLY A 471 -29.26 -3.55 3.49
N TYR A 472 -28.56 -4.57 3.01
CA TYR A 472 -28.71 -5.09 1.63
C TYR A 472 -29.94 -5.98 1.46
N ALA A 473 -30.31 -6.76 2.47
CA ALA A 473 -31.42 -7.69 2.38
C ALA A 473 -31.97 -8.06 3.77
N LYS A 474 -33.06 -8.82 3.79
CA LYS A 474 -33.68 -9.38 4.99
C LYS A 474 -33.47 -10.90 4.99
N PRO A 475 -32.40 -11.41 5.59
CA PRO A 475 -32.08 -12.83 5.55
C PRO A 475 -33.06 -13.65 6.40
N VAL A 476 -33.42 -14.82 5.87
CA VAL A 476 -34.21 -15.85 6.55
C VAL A 476 -33.34 -17.11 6.62
N LEU A 477 -32.91 -17.49 7.81
CA LEU A 477 -32.11 -18.69 8.02
C LEU A 477 -33.03 -19.87 8.33
N LEU A 478 -32.95 -20.92 7.52
CA LEU A 478 -33.58 -22.20 7.84
C LEU A 478 -32.67 -22.98 8.78
N ALA A 479 -33.22 -23.38 9.92
CA ALA A 479 -32.51 -24.16 10.94
C ALA A 479 -33.35 -25.36 11.39
N LYS A 480 -32.68 -26.43 11.81
CA LYS A 480 -33.34 -27.57 12.45
C LYS A 480 -33.78 -27.23 13.86
N SER A 481 -32.98 -26.41 14.56
CA SER A 481 -33.24 -25.92 15.90
C SER A 481 -32.85 -24.45 16.03
N LYS A 482 -33.82 -23.60 16.34
CA LYS A 482 -33.58 -22.16 16.59
C LYS A 482 -32.67 -21.96 17.80
N ALA A 483 -32.82 -22.79 18.83
CA ALA A 483 -31.99 -22.70 20.04
C ALA A 483 -30.51 -23.03 19.76
N GLU A 484 -30.25 -24.06 18.96
CA GLU A 484 -28.88 -24.42 18.58
C GLU A 484 -28.25 -23.36 17.67
N LEU A 485 -29.04 -22.80 16.74
CA LEU A 485 -28.55 -21.72 15.88
C LEU A 485 -28.19 -20.47 16.69
N LEU A 486 -29.00 -20.06 17.66
CA LEU A 486 -28.69 -18.90 18.53
C LEU A 486 -27.41 -19.12 19.33
N LYS A 487 -27.19 -20.32 19.87
CA LYS A 487 -25.92 -20.68 20.51
C LYS A 487 -24.74 -20.58 19.53
N ARG A 488 -24.95 -20.96 18.28
CA ARG A 488 -23.93 -20.84 17.23
C ARG A 488 -23.61 -19.38 16.87
N PHE A 489 -24.60 -18.49 16.91
CA PHE A 489 -24.36 -17.04 16.80
C PHE A 489 -23.44 -16.54 17.93
N GLU A 490 -23.67 -16.97 19.17
CA GLU A 490 -22.82 -16.63 20.33
C GLU A 490 -21.39 -17.19 20.19
N GLU A 491 -21.26 -18.46 19.82
CA GLU A 491 -19.97 -19.14 19.57
C GLU A 491 -19.17 -18.44 18.44
N LEU A 492 -19.88 -17.95 17.43
CA LEU A 492 -19.26 -17.25 16.30
C LEU A 492 -19.08 -15.74 16.53
N HIS A 493 -19.53 -15.21 17.67
CA HIS A 493 -19.52 -13.78 18.02
C HIS A 493 -20.26 -12.88 17.01
N HIS A 494 -21.44 -13.32 16.54
CA HIS A 494 -22.32 -12.53 15.66
C HIS A 494 -23.66 -12.22 16.36
N ASP A 495 -24.27 -11.07 16.02
CA ASP A 495 -25.57 -10.66 16.54
C ASP A 495 -26.70 -11.15 15.60
N PRO A 496 -27.65 -11.99 16.05
CA PRO A 496 -28.77 -12.45 15.24
C PRO A 496 -29.83 -11.37 14.97
N LYS A 497 -29.70 -10.17 15.55
CA LYS A 497 -30.67 -9.07 15.41
C LYS A 497 -30.88 -8.71 13.93
N GLY A 498 -32.15 -8.69 13.51
CA GLY A 498 -32.54 -8.38 12.12
C GLY A 498 -32.53 -9.58 11.16
N ILE A 499 -32.16 -10.77 11.65
CA ILE A 499 -32.20 -12.03 10.91
C ILE A 499 -33.44 -12.82 11.34
N GLU A 500 -34.25 -13.25 10.37
CA GLU A 500 -35.39 -14.14 10.63
C GLU A 500 -34.88 -15.59 10.71
N ILE A 501 -35.29 -16.35 11.73
CA ILE A 501 -34.93 -17.77 11.86
C ILE A 501 -36.22 -18.58 11.78
N VAL A 502 -36.28 -19.52 10.83
CA VAL A 502 -37.42 -20.40 10.61
C VAL A 502 -36.99 -21.85 10.85
N GLU A 503 -37.78 -22.56 11.65
CA GLU A 503 -37.67 -24.01 11.82
C GLU A 503 -38.67 -24.69 10.89
N PRO A 504 -38.24 -25.34 9.79
CA PRO A 504 -39.17 -25.89 8.80
C PRO A 504 -40.15 -26.92 9.39
N LYS A 505 -39.77 -27.61 10.47
CA LYS A 505 -40.62 -28.58 11.18
C LYS A 505 -41.85 -27.97 11.86
N ASN A 506 -41.82 -26.67 12.12
CA ASN A 506 -42.88 -25.91 12.81
C ASN A 506 -43.75 -25.13 11.82
N TRP A 507 -43.55 -25.32 10.51
CA TRP A 507 -44.34 -24.68 9.46
C TRP A 507 -45.40 -25.66 8.92
N PRO A 508 -46.66 -25.25 8.79
CA PRO A 508 -47.77 -26.12 8.37
C PRO A 508 -47.64 -26.68 6.95
#